data_AF-A0A354THI9-F1
#
_entry.id   AF-A0A354THI9-F1
#
_cell.length_a   1.000
_cell.length_b   1.000
_cell.length_c   1.000
_cell.angle_alpha   90.00
_cell.angle_beta   90.00
_cell.angle_gamma   90.00
#
_symmetry.space_group_name_H-M   'P 1'
#
loop_
_entity.id
_entity.type
_entity.pdbx_description
1 polymer ?
#
loop_
_entity_poly.entity_id
_entity_poly.type
_entity_poly.pdbx_seq_one_letter_code
_entity_poly.pdbx_strand_id
1 'polypeptide(L)'
;PLRGGKATMFEGGVRVPAVIVWPGITTAGTRSDAIIQSEDFYPTLLEALALKPAEGQRFDGHSILPALKGDALAGKAVFQYFPHNPGVPDWLPPSVSVHRDDWKLIRIFHGGEKGAHRHLLFNLRDDLGEKNNLAAQKPELVAELDALIETFLTDTKAVVPVPNPAFDPAKYRPELEGKQQPKGKAKAPNKGKDDGDPALQGWKARDCKASVKDGFLRITNIGSEGFLGFSAGKHSGPTTAKFRIKAKAGTSHFDWLPGGVGGKQQRTDFTLKGGDWEEITVELPAEGPLGIVRLYLPMQEQPVEIDWIELASKNGSKPTRTGF
;
A
#
# COMPACT_ATOMS: atom_id res chain seq x y z
N PRO A 1 18.92 -1.12 -6.44
CA PRO A 1 19.35 -0.87 -7.84
C PRO A 1 18.23 -1.04 -8.88
N LEU A 2 17.11 -1.69 -8.53
CA LEU A 2 15.98 -1.91 -9.43
C LEU A 2 15.24 -0.60 -9.74
N ARG A 3 14.72 -0.47 -10.96
CA ARG A 3 13.94 0.68 -11.41
C ARG A 3 12.48 0.53 -11.01
N GLY A 4 11.80 1.66 -10.78
CA GLY A 4 10.40 1.68 -10.39
C GLY A 4 10.14 1.21 -8.97
N GLY A 5 8.88 0.89 -8.71
CA GLY A 5 8.36 0.51 -7.40
C GLY A 5 6.96 -0.06 -7.53
N LYS A 6 6.21 -0.05 -6.42
CA LYS A 6 4.81 -0.52 -6.37
C LYS A 6 4.00 -0.03 -7.58
N ALA A 7 3.27 -0.94 -8.21
CA ALA A 7 2.39 -0.68 -9.35
C ALA A 7 3.11 -0.26 -10.65
N THR A 8 4.33 -0.75 -10.85
CA THR A 8 5.07 -0.60 -12.10
C THR A 8 5.46 -1.98 -12.64
N MET A 9 5.66 -2.09 -13.95
CA MET A 9 6.14 -3.31 -14.60
C MET A 9 7.67 -3.45 -14.56
N PHE A 10 8.39 -2.45 -14.05
CA PHE A 10 9.84 -2.52 -13.84
C PHE A 10 10.17 -3.50 -12.71
N GLU A 11 11.41 -3.99 -12.67
CA GLU A 11 11.90 -4.96 -11.68
C GLU A 11 11.67 -4.50 -10.23
N GLY A 12 11.72 -3.20 -9.95
CA GLY A 12 11.44 -2.67 -8.60
C GLY A 12 9.98 -2.80 -8.18
N GLY A 13 9.05 -3.00 -9.14
CA GLY A 13 7.63 -3.22 -8.88
C GLY A 13 7.20 -4.68 -8.82
N VAL A 14 7.90 -5.56 -9.52
CA VAL A 14 7.49 -6.97 -9.69
C VAL A 14 8.42 -7.97 -8.98
N ARG A 15 9.70 -7.61 -8.74
CA ARG A 15 10.65 -8.50 -8.08
C ARG A 15 10.53 -8.37 -6.57
N VAL A 16 10.17 -9.47 -5.91
CA VAL A 16 9.96 -9.54 -4.46
C VAL A 16 10.98 -10.46 -3.78
N PRO A 17 11.33 -10.20 -2.50
CA PRO A 17 12.12 -11.15 -1.74
C PRO A 17 11.32 -12.44 -1.51
N ALA A 18 11.96 -13.60 -1.72
CA ALA A 18 11.39 -14.91 -1.45
C ALA A 18 12.41 -15.78 -0.70
N VAL A 19 11.99 -16.36 0.42
CA VAL A 19 12.76 -17.33 1.20
C VAL A 19 11.84 -18.49 1.54
N ILE A 20 12.27 -19.70 1.21
CA ILE A 20 11.50 -20.93 1.45
C ILE A 20 12.36 -21.86 2.29
N VAL A 21 11.80 -22.32 3.41
CA VAL A 21 12.44 -23.30 4.30
C VAL A 21 11.55 -24.53 4.35
N TRP A 22 12.03 -25.63 3.80
CA TRP A 22 11.31 -26.90 3.77
C TRP A 22 12.25 -28.06 4.11
N PRO A 23 12.34 -28.46 5.39
CA PRO A 23 13.20 -29.55 5.83
C PRO A 23 12.94 -30.83 5.04
N GLY A 24 14.01 -31.47 4.56
CA GLY A 24 13.94 -32.67 3.71
C GLY A 24 13.69 -32.41 2.23
N ILE A 25 13.42 -31.15 1.82
CA ILE A 25 13.30 -30.75 0.40
C ILE A 25 14.36 -29.72 0.04
N THR A 26 14.40 -28.59 0.76
CA THR A 26 15.37 -27.52 0.51
C THR A 26 16.69 -27.78 1.21
N THR A 27 17.80 -27.43 0.55
CA THR A 27 19.12 -27.39 1.19
C THR A 27 19.30 -26.05 1.92
N ALA A 28 19.78 -26.08 3.16
CA ALA A 28 19.97 -24.86 3.94
C ALA A 28 21.09 -23.98 3.35
N GLY A 29 20.89 -22.66 3.36
CA GLY A 29 21.90 -21.69 2.93
C GLY A 29 22.14 -21.61 1.41
N THR A 30 21.34 -22.30 0.60
CA THR A 30 21.46 -22.24 -0.87
C THR A 30 20.62 -21.12 -1.48
N ARG A 31 20.97 -20.74 -2.70
CA ARG A 31 20.21 -19.80 -3.54
C ARG A 31 19.82 -20.49 -4.85
N SER A 32 18.62 -20.18 -5.33
CA SER A 32 18.16 -20.52 -6.68
C SER A 32 17.91 -19.24 -7.47
N ASP A 33 18.26 -19.25 -8.76
CA ASP A 33 17.96 -18.17 -9.70
C ASP A 33 16.73 -18.48 -10.58
N ALA A 34 16.00 -19.55 -10.24
CA ALA A 34 14.76 -19.89 -10.91
C ALA A 34 13.73 -18.76 -10.79
N ILE A 35 13.10 -18.40 -11.91
CA ILE A 35 12.04 -17.39 -11.96
C ILE A 35 10.74 -18.06 -11.49
N ILE A 36 10.12 -17.48 -10.47
CA ILE A 36 8.86 -17.96 -9.89
C ILE A 36 7.85 -16.82 -9.73
N GLN A 37 6.56 -17.15 -9.74
CA GLN A 37 5.43 -16.26 -9.50
C GLN A 37 4.57 -16.73 -8.33
N SER A 38 3.71 -15.85 -7.81
CA SER A 38 2.78 -16.20 -6.72
C SER A 38 1.81 -17.33 -7.07
N GLU A 39 1.46 -17.49 -8.34
CA GLU A 39 0.57 -18.56 -8.83
C GLU A 39 1.24 -19.94 -8.82
N ASP A 40 2.57 -20.03 -8.81
CA ASP A 40 3.31 -21.30 -8.83
C ASP A 40 3.21 -22.04 -7.49
N PHE A 41 2.92 -21.35 -6.39
CA PHE A 41 2.78 -21.98 -5.07
C PHE A 41 1.62 -22.99 -5.02
N TYR A 42 0.51 -22.71 -5.72
CA TYR A 42 -0.66 -23.59 -5.69
C TYR A 42 -0.37 -25.01 -6.25
N PRO A 43 0.09 -25.17 -7.50
CA PRO A 43 0.43 -26.49 -8.03
C PRO A 43 1.61 -27.13 -7.29
N THR A 44 2.54 -26.34 -6.75
CA THR A 44 3.64 -26.86 -5.90
C THR A 44 3.10 -27.55 -4.65
N LEU A 45 2.15 -26.93 -3.96
CA LEU A 45 1.55 -27.49 -2.74
C LEU A 45 0.72 -28.73 -3.05
N LEU A 46 -0.02 -28.75 -4.17
CA LEU A 46 -0.74 -29.95 -4.61
C LEU A 46 0.22 -31.12 -4.85
N GLU A 47 1.28 -30.90 -5.61
CA GLU A 47 2.28 -31.93 -5.90
C GLU A 47 2.95 -32.43 -4.61
N ALA A 48 3.38 -31.52 -3.74
CA ALA A 48 4.04 -31.87 -2.48
C ALA A 48 3.17 -32.73 -1.54
N LEU A 49 1.85 -32.50 -1.57
CA LEU A 49 0.88 -33.23 -0.77
C LEU A 49 0.33 -34.49 -1.48
N ALA A 50 0.84 -34.81 -2.68
CA ALA A 50 0.33 -35.88 -3.54
C ALA A 50 -1.19 -35.77 -3.81
N LEU A 51 -1.70 -34.54 -3.87
CA LEU A 51 -3.10 -34.24 -4.15
C LEU A 51 -3.34 -34.10 -5.65
N LYS A 52 -4.50 -34.56 -6.10
CA LYS A 52 -4.96 -34.35 -7.47
C LYS A 52 -5.70 -33.02 -7.58
N PRO A 53 -5.54 -32.27 -8.69
CA PRO A 53 -6.41 -31.15 -9.01
C PRO A 53 -7.87 -31.57 -9.04
N ALA A 54 -8.78 -30.63 -8.77
CA ALA A 54 -10.20 -30.86 -9.01
C ALA A 54 -10.48 -31.07 -10.51
N GLU A 55 -11.56 -31.77 -10.83
CA GLU A 55 -11.96 -32.00 -12.22
C GLU A 55 -12.13 -30.68 -12.97
N GLY A 56 -11.47 -30.56 -14.13
CA GLY A 56 -11.51 -29.36 -14.97
C GLY A 56 -10.68 -28.17 -14.47
N GLN A 57 -9.99 -28.29 -13.33
CA GLN A 57 -9.13 -27.22 -12.82
C GLN A 57 -7.90 -27.03 -13.70
N ARG A 58 -7.63 -25.77 -14.08
CA ARG A 58 -6.46 -25.36 -14.87
C ARG A 58 -5.59 -24.43 -14.01
N PHE A 59 -4.29 -24.43 -14.29
CA PHE A 59 -3.31 -23.59 -13.62
C PHE A 59 -2.49 -22.82 -14.64
N ASP A 60 -2.20 -21.56 -14.33
CA ASP A 60 -1.17 -20.78 -15.02
C ASP A 60 0.21 -21.01 -14.37
N GLY A 61 0.19 -21.30 -13.06
CA GLY A 61 1.36 -21.66 -12.29
C GLY A 61 1.90 -23.04 -12.61
N HIS A 62 3.19 -23.22 -12.38
CA HIS A 62 3.89 -24.49 -12.48
C HIS A 62 4.53 -24.83 -11.14
N SER A 63 4.69 -26.12 -10.86
CA SER A 63 5.33 -26.52 -9.61
C SER A 63 6.80 -26.11 -9.57
N ILE A 64 7.23 -25.51 -8.46
CA ILE A 64 8.61 -25.09 -8.22
C ILE A 64 9.40 -26.11 -7.40
N LEU A 65 8.81 -27.28 -7.10
CA LEU A 65 9.47 -28.38 -6.38
C LEU A 65 10.86 -28.75 -6.94
N PRO A 66 11.09 -28.81 -8.26
CA PRO A 66 12.43 -29.02 -8.81
C PRO A 66 13.42 -27.94 -8.35
N ALA A 67 13.05 -26.65 -8.44
CA ALA A 67 13.88 -25.55 -7.96
C ALA A 67 14.16 -25.63 -6.45
N LEU A 68 13.18 -26.09 -5.66
CA LEU A 68 13.38 -26.29 -4.22
C LEU A 68 14.40 -27.38 -3.90
N LYS A 69 14.53 -28.38 -4.79
CA LYS A 69 15.51 -29.48 -4.68
C LYS A 69 16.88 -29.14 -5.28
N GLY A 70 17.02 -27.96 -5.90
CA GLY A 70 18.25 -27.48 -6.51
C GLY A 70 18.35 -27.67 -8.02
N ASP A 71 17.30 -28.19 -8.67
CA ASP A 71 17.24 -28.33 -10.12
C ASP A 71 16.86 -27.02 -10.81
N ALA A 72 17.22 -26.88 -12.09
CA ALA A 72 16.76 -25.76 -12.90
C ALA A 72 15.25 -25.88 -13.20
N LEU A 73 14.54 -24.75 -13.23
CA LEU A 73 13.23 -24.68 -13.86
C LEU A 73 13.41 -24.31 -15.34
N ALA A 74 12.67 -24.98 -16.21
CA ALA A 74 12.69 -24.67 -17.64
C ALA A 74 12.21 -23.23 -17.89
N GLY A 75 12.75 -22.62 -18.96
CA GLY A 75 12.54 -21.21 -19.36
C GLY A 75 11.10 -20.84 -19.73
N LYS A 76 10.23 -20.81 -18.71
CA LYS A 76 8.85 -20.34 -18.79
C LYS A 76 8.85 -18.83 -19.01
N ALA A 77 8.00 -18.36 -19.93
CA ALA A 77 7.66 -16.95 -20.00
C ALA A 77 6.73 -16.59 -18.83
N VAL A 78 7.12 -15.63 -18.02
CA VAL A 78 6.29 -15.09 -16.92
C VAL A 78 5.65 -13.78 -17.35
N PHE A 79 4.38 -13.59 -17.03
CA PHE A 79 3.60 -12.45 -17.48
C PHE A 79 3.11 -11.62 -16.30
N GLN A 80 3.17 -10.30 -16.44
CA GLN A 80 2.50 -9.38 -15.53
C GLN A 80 1.56 -8.49 -16.31
N TYR A 81 0.31 -8.39 -15.86
CA TYR A 81 -0.73 -7.61 -16.51
C TYR A 81 -1.33 -6.59 -15.55
N PHE A 82 -1.20 -5.31 -15.89
CA PHE A 82 -1.73 -4.23 -15.05
C PHE A 82 -2.30 -3.11 -15.94
N PRO A 83 -3.55 -3.27 -16.41
CA PRO A 83 -4.20 -2.33 -17.33
C PRO A 83 -4.78 -1.10 -16.61
N HIS A 84 -4.08 -0.60 -15.59
CA HIS A 84 -4.58 0.44 -14.70
C HIS A 84 -3.68 1.67 -14.69
N ASN A 85 -4.26 2.82 -14.36
CA ASN A 85 -3.55 4.08 -14.18
C ASN A 85 -3.69 4.57 -12.73
N PRO A 86 -2.99 3.96 -11.77
CA PRO A 86 -3.13 4.31 -10.36
C PRO A 86 -2.35 5.58 -10.00
N GLY A 87 -2.85 6.34 -9.02
CA GLY A 87 -2.18 7.54 -8.49
C GLY A 87 -1.02 7.26 -7.52
N VAL A 88 -0.18 6.27 -7.80
CA VAL A 88 0.99 5.93 -6.96
C VAL A 88 2.23 6.67 -7.49
N PRO A 89 3.18 7.07 -6.62
CA PRO A 89 4.49 7.54 -7.05
C PRO A 89 5.13 6.49 -7.96
N ASP A 90 5.84 6.94 -8.99
CA ASP A 90 6.70 6.12 -9.85
C ASP A 90 5.92 5.32 -10.92
N TRP A 91 4.65 5.68 -11.11
CA TRP A 91 3.68 5.15 -12.06
C TRP A 91 4.23 4.88 -13.48
N LEU A 92 3.73 3.79 -14.07
CA LEU A 92 3.86 3.43 -15.48
C LEU A 92 2.44 3.33 -16.07
N PRO A 93 2.16 3.86 -17.28
CA PRO A 93 0.84 3.73 -17.90
C PRO A 93 0.39 2.27 -18.03
N PRO A 94 -0.91 2.04 -18.32
CA PRO A 94 -1.45 0.69 -18.51
C PRO A 94 -0.52 -0.14 -19.37
N SER A 95 -0.08 -1.27 -18.83
CA SER A 95 1.00 -2.06 -19.43
C SER A 95 0.88 -3.54 -19.12
N VAL A 96 1.57 -4.31 -19.96
CA VAL A 96 1.79 -5.75 -19.81
C VAL A 96 3.27 -6.02 -19.99
N SER A 97 3.81 -6.99 -19.29
CA SER A 97 5.18 -7.44 -19.49
C SER A 97 5.28 -8.95 -19.61
N VAL A 98 6.29 -9.38 -20.37
CA VAL A 98 6.73 -10.77 -20.44
C VAL A 98 8.22 -10.81 -20.10
N HIS A 99 8.62 -11.75 -19.26
CA HIS A 99 10.01 -12.06 -18.97
C HIS A 99 10.25 -13.53 -19.34
N ARG A 100 11.18 -13.76 -20.26
CA ARG A 100 11.58 -15.07 -20.75
C ARG A 100 13.10 -15.10 -20.87
N ASP A 101 13.71 -16.08 -20.21
CA ASP A 101 15.16 -16.21 -20.10
C ASP A 101 15.79 -14.90 -19.58
N ASP A 102 16.80 -14.36 -20.27
CA ASP A 102 17.44 -13.10 -19.87
C ASP A 102 16.66 -11.84 -20.29
N TRP A 103 15.54 -11.98 -21.01
CA TRP A 103 14.87 -10.86 -21.68
C TRP A 103 13.53 -10.51 -21.08
N LYS A 104 13.31 -9.21 -20.92
CA LYS A 104 12.03 -8.66 -20.49
C LYS A 104 11.53 -7.61 -21.47
N LEU A 105 10.31 -7.80 -21.94
CA LEU A 105 9.57 -6.85 -22.75
C LEU A 105 8.44 -6.25 -21.91
N ILE A 106 8.33 -4.93 -21.91
CA ILE A 106 7.19 -4.19 -21.37
C ILE A 106 6.49 -3.51 -22.56
N ARG A 107 5.21 -3.84 -22.77
CA ARG A 107 4.32 -3.16 -23.71
C ARG A 107 3.48 -2.15 -22.94
N ILE A 108 3.60 -0.89 -23.30
CA ILE A 108 2.76 0.20 -22.80
C ILE A 108 1.63 0.42 -23.82
N PHE A 109 0.39 0.19 -23.39
CA PHE A 109 -0.78 0.31 -24.25
C PHE A 109 -0.94 1.76 -24.72
N HIS A 110 -1.03 1.92 -26.04
CA HIS A 110 -1.21 3.19 -26.74
C HIS A 110 -0.19 4.31 -26.36
N GLY A 111 0.98 3.93 -25.83
CA GLY A 111 2.04 4.87 -25.42
C GLY A 111 2.99 5.30 -26.55
N GLY A 112 2.78 4.81 -27.77
CA GLY A 112 3.59 5.08 -28.96
C GLY A 112 2.95 6.13 -29.87
N GLU A 113 3.65 6.46 -30.96
CA GLU A 113 3.15 7.41 -31.95
C GLU A 113 1.84 6.93 -32.59
N LYS A 114 0.94 7.87 -32.89
CA LYS A 114 -0.34 7.60 -33.58
C LYS A 114 -1.19 6.51 -32.90
N GLY A 115 -1.07 6.38 -31.57
CA GLY A 115 -1.84 5.40 -30.78
C GLY A 115 -1.29 3.97 -30.84
N ALA A 116 -0.13 3.76 -31.45
CA ALA A 116 0.57 2.48 -31.38
C ALA A 116 0.97 2.13 -29.94
N HIS A 117 1.24 0.86 -29.68
CA HIS A 117 1.89 0.46 -28.44
C HIS A 117 3.35 0.93 -28.41
N ARG A 118 3.88 1.16 -27.21
CA ARG A 118 5.31 1.43 -27.03
C ARG A 118 5.96 0.29 -26.29
N HIS A 119 7.10 -0.15 -26.81
CA HIS A 119 7.84 -1.29 -26.28
C HIS A 119 9.12 -0.84 -25.58
N LEU A 120 9.35 -1.39 -24.39
CA LEU A 120 10.61 -1.28 -23.66
C LEU A 120 11.20 -2.68 -23.52
N LEU A 121 12.38 -2.92 -24.09
CA LEU A 121 13.06 -4.22 -24.07
C LEU A 121 14.36 -4.11 -23.27
N PHE A 122 14.54 -5.00 -22.29
CA PHE A 122 15.72 -5.03 -21.43
C PHE A 122 16.31 -6.44 -21.37
N ASN A 123 17.63 -6.52 -21.24
CA ASN A 123 18.33 -7.74 -20.85
C ASN A 123 18.58 -7.68 -19.34
N LEU A 124 17.94 -8.52 -18.55
CA LEU A 124 18.00 -8.46 -17.08
C LEU A 124 19.25 -9.12 -16.49
N ARG A 125 19.96 -9.94 -17.27
CA ARG A 125 21.26 -10.49 -16.89
C ARG A 125 22.32 -9.40 -16.85
N ASP A 126 22.36 -8.54 -17.88
CA ASP A 126 23.37 -7.51 -18.03
C ASP A 126 22.92 -6.13 -17.51
N ASP A 127 21.60 -5.88 -17.47
CA ASP A 127 21.01 -4.60 -17.04
C ASP A 127 19.81 -4.80 -16.12
N LEU A 128 20.10 -5.29 -14.91
CA LEU A 128 19.09 -5.47 -13.87
C LEU A 128 18.38 -4.17 -13.44
N GLY A 129 18.98 -3.01 -13.74
CA GLY A 129 18.41 -1.70 -13.45
C GLY A 129 17.47 -1.17 -14.54
N GLU A 130 17.26 -1.92 -15.64
CA GLU A 130 16.40 -1.54 -16.77
C GLU A 130 16.69 -0.10 -17.28
N LYS A 131 17.97 0.19 -17.47
CA LYS A 131 18.47 1.52 -17.86
C LYS A 131 18.50 1.71 -19.36
N ASN A 132 18.81 0.65 -20.10
CA ASN A 132 19.06 0.69 -21.54
C ASN A 132 17.92 -0.01 -22.28
N ASN A 133 17.01 0.77 -22.88
CA ASN A 133 15.97 0.22 -23.74
C ASN A 133 16.58 -0.23 -25.08
N LEU A 134 16.51 -1.53 -25.36
CA LEU A 134 17.04 -2.16 -26.57
C LEU A 134 15.99 -2.40 -27.66
N ALA A 135 14.75 -1.95 -27.48
CA ALA A 135 13.65 -2.27 -28.40
C ALA A 135 13.93 -1.86 -29.85
N ALA A 136 14.51 -0.67 -30.06
CA ALA A 136 14.87 -0.20 -31.40
C ALA A 136 16.06 -0.96 -32.02
N GLN A 137 16.89 -1.60 -31.20
CA GLN A 137 18.08 -2.34 -31.64
C GLN A 137 17.80 -3.82 -31.89
N LYS A 138 16.68 -4.35 -31.38
CA LYS A 138 16.28 -5.76 -31.47
C LYS A 138 14.80 -5.92 -31.85
N PRO A 139 14.36 -5.37 -33.01
CA PRO A 139 12.95 -5.37 -33.38
C PRO A 139 12.37 -6.79 -33.57
N GLU A 140 13.18 -7.75 -34.02
CA GLU A 140 12.76 -9.15 -34.18
C GLU A 140 12.44 -9.79 -32.82
N LEU A 141 13.26 -9.52 -31.80
CA LEU A 141 13.03 -10.02 -30.45
C LEU A 141 11.85 -9.33 -29.78
N VAL A 142 11.63 -8.04 -30.06
CA VAL A 142 10.40 -7.35 -29.66
C VAL A 142 9.20 -8.09 -30.26
N ALA A 143 9.19 -8.34 -31.57
CA ALA A 143 8.07 -9.02 -32.23
C ALA A 143 7.82 -10.43 -31.65
N GLU A 144 8.88 -11.20 -31.36
CA GLU A 144 8.77 -12.52 -30.74
C GLU A 144 8.10 -12.45 -29.36
N LEU A 145 8.62 -11.61 -28.46
CA LEU A 145 8.09 -11.48 -27.10
C LEU A 145 6.71 -10.84 -27.07
N ASP A 146 6.43 -9.93 -28.00
CA ASP A 146 5.13 -9.28 -28.12
C ASP A 146 4.05 -10.25 -28.63
N ALA A 147 4.41 -11.23 -29.46
CA ALA A 147 3.51 -12.32 -29.85
C ALA A 147 3.16 -13.24 -28.66
N LEU A 148 4.08 -13.44 -27.70
CA LEU A 148 3.77 -14.13 -26.45
C LEU A 148 2.76 -13.33 -25.61
N ILE A 149 2.90 -12.01 -25.55
CA ILE A 149 1.92 -11.13 -24.91
C ILE A 149 0.55 -11.27 -25.56
N GLU A 150 0.46 -11.24 -26.89
CA GLU A 150 -0.85 -11.40 -27.59
C GLU A 150 -1.52 -12.73 -27.26
N THR A 151 -0.74 -13.81 -27.25
CA THR A 151 -1.22 -15.14 -26.90
C THR A 151 -1.76 -15.15 -25.46
N PHE A 152 -0.99 -14.60 -24.51
CA PHE A 152 -1.41 -14.46 -23.11
C PHE A 152 -2.71 -13.66 -22.97
N LEU A 153 -2.83 -12.51 -23.63
CA LEU A 153 -4.03 -11.67 -23.56
C LEU A 153 -5.25 -12.39 -24.15
N THR A 154 -5.06 -13.14 -25.24
CA THR A 154 -6.13 -13.92 -25.89
C THR A 154 -6.58 -15.08 -25.02
N ASP A 155 -5.65 -15.88 -24.52
CA ASP A 155 -5.93 -17.09 -23.73
C ASP A 155 -6.63 -16.76 -22.41
N THR A 156 -6.21 -15.66 -21.78
CA THR A 156 -6.80 -15.16 -20.53
C THR A 156 -8.07 -14.34 -20.74
N LYS A 157 -8.44 -14.05 -22.00
CA LYS A 157 -9.55 -13.16 -22.36
C LYS A 157 -9.44 -11.81 -21.65
N ALA A 158 -8.21 -11.28 -21.59
CA ALA A 158 -7.90 -10.06 -20.88
C ALA A 158 -8.68 -8.87 -21.46
N VAL A 159 -9.21 -8.01 -20.57
CA VAL A 159 -9.83 -6.74 -20.98
C VAL A 159 -8.72 -5.75 -21.31
N VAL A 160 -8.51 -5.46 -22.58
CA VAL A 160 -7.42 -4.60 -23.07
C VAL A 160 -7.82 -3.11 -23.01
N PRO A 161 -6.93 -2.21 -22.54
CA PRO A 161 -7.18 -0.77 -22.58
C PRO A 161 -7.46 -0.25 -23.99
N VAL A 162 -8.37 0.72 -24.10
CA VAL A 162 -8.63 1.46 -25.35
C VAL A 162 -7.85 2.78 -25.37
N PRO A 163 -7.58 3.36 -26.56
CA PRO A 163 -6.97 4.68 -26.64
C PRO A 163 -7.79 5.73 -25.88
N ASN A 164 -7.12 6.57 -25.10
CA ASN A 164 -7.77 7.70 -24.44
C ASN A 164 -7.94 8.86 -25.45
N PRO A 165 -9.16 9.20 -25.88
CA PRO A 165 -9.38 10.29 -26.86
C PRO A 165 -9.01 11.67 -26.30
N ALA A 166 -8.89 11.81 -24.98
CA ALA A 166 -8.48 13.04 -24.31
C ALA A 166 -6.98 13.07 -23.94
N PHE A 167 -6.17 12.15 -24.48
CA PHE A 167 -4.73 12.14 -24.21
C PHE A 167 -4.05 13.37 -24.82
N ASP A 168 -3.33 14.12 -23.97
CA ASP A 168 -2.57 15.30 -24.36
C ASP A 168 -1.06 14.99 -24.30
N PRO A 169 -0.41 14.74 -25.45
CA PRO A 169 1.01 14.37 -25.49
C PRO A 169 1.92 15.49 -24.95
N ALA A 170 1.48 16.77 -24.98
CA ALA A 170 2.27 17.88 -24.48
C ALA A 170 2.39 17.87 -22.95
N LYS A 171 1.51 17.16 -22.23
CA LYS A 171 1.54 16.98 -20.78
C LYS A 171 2.22 15.70 -20.33
N TYR A 172 2.43 14.76 -21.24
CA TYR A 172 3.08 13.49 -20.96
C TYR A 172 4.61 13.63 -20.92
N ARG A 173 5.25 12.94 -19.99
CA ARG A 173 6.70 13.01 -19.73
C ARG A 173 7.26 11.59 -19.61
N PRO A 174 7.54 10.92 -20.75
CA PRO A 174 8.05 9.54 -20.75
C PRO A 174 9.28 9.32 -19.88
N GLU A 175 10.14 10.33 -19.80
CA GLU A 175 11.37 10.30 -19.03
C GLU A 175 11.16 10.20 -17.51
N LEU A 176 9.92 10.38 -17.01
CA LEU A 176 9.57 10.25 -15.60
C LEU A 176 9.06 8.85 -15.21
N GLU A 177 8.80 7.97 -16.19
CA GLU A 177 8.27 6.63 -15.92
C GLU A 177 9.22 5.75 -15.11
N GLY A 178 8.69 5.16 -14.03
CA GLY A 178 9.48 4.31 -13.14
C GLY A 178 10.62 5.05 -12.45
N LYS A 179 10.70 6.38 -12.54
CA LYS A 179 11.62 7.16 -11.73
C LYS A 179 10.96 7.42 -10.40
N GLN A 180 11.68 7.06 -9.35
CA GLN A 180 11.30 7.51 -8.03
C GLN A 180 11.36 9.03 -8.01
N GLN A 181 10.19 9.68 -8.00
CA GLN A 181 10.20 11.10 -7.67
C GLN A 181 10.83 11.15 -6.28
N PRO A 182 11.93 11.90 -6.07
CA PRO A 182 12.40 12.13 -4.73
C PRO A 182 11.15 12.53 -3.96
N LYS A 183 10.82 11.83 -2.87
CA LYS A 183 9.90 12.40 -1.89
C LYS A 183 10.53 13.75 -1.58
N GLY A 184 10.08 14.82 -2.23
CA GLY A 184 10.70 16.13 -2.10
C GLY A 184 10.76 16.34 -0.61
N LYS A 185 11.99 16.45 -0.06
CA LYS A 185 12.35 16.23 1.36
C LYS A 185 11.08 16.08 2.16
N ALA A 186 10.65 14.86 2.52
CA ALA A 186 9.42 14.60 3.29
C ALA A 186 9.18 15.82 4.14
N LYS A 187 8.20 16.68 3.76
CA LYS A 187 8.17 18.10 4.17
C LYS A 187 8.67 18.11 5.59
N ALA A 188 9.87 18.68 5.83
CA ALA A 188 10.49 18.66 7.16
C ALA A 188 9.35 18.93 8.13
N PRO A 189 9.04 18.00 9.08
CA PRO A 189 7.74 17.93 9.73
C PRO A 189 7.37 19.36 10.03
N ASN A 190 6.37 19.85 9.31
CA ASN A 190 6.17 21.29 9.09
C ASN A 190 6.42 21.91 10.46
N LYS A 191 7.51 22.67 10.65
CA LYS A 191 7.77 23.32 11.95
C LYS A 191 6.51 24.12 12.17
N GLY A 192 5.66 23.62 13.07
CA GLY A 192 4.22 23.81 12.97
C GLY A 192 3.88 25.26 12.78
N LYS A 193 3.55 25.66 11.55
CA LYS A 193 2.56 26.69 11.39
C LYS A 193 1.26 25.98 11.68
N ASP A 194 0.62 26.44 12.74
CA ASP A 194 -0.68 26.03 13.22
C ASP A 194 -1.65 25.93 12.04
N ASP A 195 -1.83 24.70 11.56
CA ASP A 195 -2.73 24.31 10.48
C ASP A 195 -3.99 23.63 11.02
N GLY A 196 -4.22 23.76 12.33
CA GLY A 196 -5.49 23.38 12.95
C GLY A 196 -6.56 24.36 12.52
N ASP A 197 -7.67 23.85 12.00
CA ASP A 197 -8.93 24.58 12.00
C ASP A 197 -9.18 25.04 13.45
N PRO A 198 -9.26 26.36 13.72
CA PRO A 198 -9.44 26.88 15.08
C PRO A 198 -10.68 26.31 15.77
N ALA A 199 -11.70 25.92 14.99
CA ALA A 199 -12.90 25.29 15.52
C ALA A 199 -12.63 23.94 16.19
N LEU A 200 -11.54 23.25 15.80
CA LEU A 200 -11.14 21.98 16.41
C LEU A 200 -10.37 22.16 17.73
N GLN A 201 -10.11 23.39 18.16
CA GLN A 201 -9.55 23.72 19.48
C GLN A 201 -8.29 22.90 19.85
N GLY A 202 -7.38 22.76 18.89
CA GLY A 202 -6.11 22.05 19.07
C GLY A 202 -6.15 20.56 18.72
N TRP A 203 -7.32 19.99 18.46
CA TRP A 203 -7.43 18.66 17.87
C TRP A 203 -7.13 18.70 16.36
N LYS A 204 -6.47 17.65 15.87
CA LYS A 204 -6.08 17.52 14.47
C LYS A 204 -6.57 16.19 13.91
N ALA A 205 -7.41 16.26 12.88
CA ALA A 205 -7.82 15.09 12.12
C ALA A 205 -6.68 14.53 11.28
N ARG A 206 -6.55 13.21 11.24
CA ARG A 206 -5.59 12.46 10.43
C ARG A 206 -6.32 11.27 9.82
N ASP A 207 -6.15 11.10 8.51
CA ASP A 207 -6.81 10.06 7.70
C ASP A 207 -8.35 10.02 7.87
N CYS A 208 -8.94 11.17 8.20
CA CYS A 208 -10.36 11.45 8.24
C CYS A 208 -10.61 12.95 7.98
N LYS A 209 -11.85 13.33 7.67
CA LYS A 209 -12.26 14.75 7.55
C LYS A 209 -12.99 15.16 8.81
N ALA A 210 -12.66 16.32 9.36
CA ALA A 210 -13.29 16.88 10.54
C ALA A 210 -13.78 18.31 10.29
N SER A 211 -14.93 18.66 10.83
CA SER A 211 -15.49 20.01 10.81
C SER A 211 -16.43 20.20 12.00
N VAL A 212 -16.46 21.39 12.58
CA VAL A 212 -17.49 21.74 13.57
C VAL A 212 -18.74 22.22 12.86
N LYS A 213 -19.90 21.64 13.20
CA LYS A 213 -21.20 22.05 12.70
C LYS A 213 -22.24 21.86 13.80
N ASP A 214 -23.11 22.86 13.98
CA ASP A 214 -24.24 22.82 14.93
C ASP A 214 -23.80 22.52 16.39
N GLY A 215 -22.59 22.93 16.79
CA GLY A 215 -22.02 22.68 18.13
C GLY A 215 -21.48 21.25 18.31
N PHE A 216 -21.20 20.54 17.22
CA PHE A 216 -20.61 19.20 17.26
C PHE A 216 -19.44 19.10 16.29
N LEU A 217 -18.38 18.42 16.74
CA LEU A 217 -17.33 17.96 15.87
C LEU A 217 -17.82 16.78 15.04
N ARG A 218 -18.00 16.98 13.74
CA ARG A 218 -18.41 15.95 12.79
C ARG A 218 -17.21 15.40 12.03
N ILE A 219 -17.09 14.08 12.02
CA ILE A 219 -15.95 13.36 11.46
C ILE A 219 -16.45 12.36 10.42
N THR A 220 -15.91 12.42 9.20
CA THR A 220 -16.34 11.63 8.05
C THR A 220 -15.15 11.01 7.32
N ASN A 221 -15.44 10.06 6.41
CA ASN A 221 -14.44 9.28 5.67
C ASN A 221 -13.47 8.55 6.61
N ILE A 222 -14.00 7.91 7.65
CA ILE A 222 -13.19 7.21 8.66
C ILE A 222 -12.81 5.84 8.08
N GLY A 223 -11.57 5.75 7.59
CA GLY A 223 -10.94 4.47 7.22
C GLY A 223 -10.45 3.70 8.46
N SER A 224 -9.68 2.64 8.24
CA SER A 224 -9.16 1.78 9.31
C SER A 224 -8.19 2.47 10.27
N GLU A 225 -7.62 3.62 9.88
CA GLU A 225 -6.57 4.34 10.64
C GLU A 225 -6.97 5.79 10.98
N GLY A 226 -8.25 6.16 10.84
CA GLY A 226 -8.70 7.54 11.10
C GLY A 226 -8.69 7.92 12.59
N PHE A 227 -8.05 9.04 12.95
CA PHE A 227 -7.97 9.51 14.34
C PHE A 227 -7.99 11.04 14.51
N LEU A 228 -8.34 11.47 15.73
CA LEU A 228 -8.12 12.83 16.23
C LEU A 228 -6.89 12.89 17.12
N GLY A 229 -5.89 13.70 16.78
CA GLY A 229 -4.68 13.92 17.58
C GLY A 229 -4.73 15.21 18.39
N PHE A 230 -4.23 15.19 19.62
CA PHE A 230 -4.11 16.34 20.51
C PHE A 230 -2.74 16.40 21.20
N SER A 231 -2.13 17.58 21.26
CA SER A 231 -0.88 17.80 21.99
C SER A 231 -1.15 17.87 23.50
N ALA A 232 -1.12 16.71 24.16
CA ALA A 232 -1.39 16.55 25.58
C ALA A 232 -0.13 16.63 26.47
N GLY A 233 0.96 17.27 26.02
CA GLY A 233 2.23 17.32 26.78
C GLY A 233 2.15 17.95 28.17
N LYS A 234 1.06 18.68 28.49
CA LYS A 234 0.79 19.24 29.83
C LYS A 234 0.18 18.22 30.81
N HIS A 235 -0.32 17.10 30.28
CA HIS A 235 -0.88 15.98 31.02
C HIS A 235 0.21 14.95 31.28
N SER A 236 0.33 14.51 32.54
CA SER A 236 1.37 13.59 32.98
C SER A 236 0.85 12.71 34.11
N GLY A 237 1.28 11.45 34.11
CA GLY A 237 0.79 10.42 35.02
C GLY A 237 -0.60 9.90 34.61
N PRO A 238 -1.27 9.11 35.46
CA PRO A 238 -2.56 8.53 35.13
C PRO A 238 -3.59 9.61 34.76
N THR A 239 -4.20 9.46 33.59
CA THR A 239 -5.13 10.43 33.01
C THR A 239 -6.45 9.77 32.69
N THR A 240 -7.56 10.43 33.03
CA THR A 240 -8.89 10.05 32.56
C THR A 240 -9.23 10.87 31.31
N ALA A 241 -9.64 10.19 30.23
CA ALA A 241 -10.23 10.79 29.05
C ALA A 241 -11.75 10.60 29.09
N LYS A 242 -12.50 11.70 29.15
CA LYS A 242 -13.97 11.69 29.10
C LYS A 242 -14.46 12.37 27.84
N PHE A 243 -15.50 11.85 27.22
CA PHE A 243 -16.06 12.47 26.02
C PHE A 243 -17.48 12.02 25.77
N ARG A 244 -18.23 12.84 25.03
CA ARG A 244 -19.59 12.52 24.60
C ARG A 244 -19.61 12.38 23.09
N ILE A 245 -20.03 11.22 22.61
CA ILE A 245 -19.89 10.78 21.21
C ILE A 245 -21.17 10.11 20.71
N LYS A 246 -21.42 10.26 19.41
CA LYS A 246 -22.43 9.52 18.65
C LYS A 246 -21.74 8.83 17.46
N ALA A 247 -21.75 7.49 17.47
CA ALA A 247 -21.11 6.66 16.47
C ALA A 247 -21.82 5.29 16.35
N LYS A 248 -21.38 4.42 15.44
CA LYS A 248 -21.75 3.01 15.42
C LYS A 248 -21.06 2.24 16.54
N ALA A 249 -21.69 1.15 16.98
CA ALA A 249 -21.12 0.23 17.94
C ALA A 249 -19.80 -0.37 17.42
N GLY A 250 -18.82 -0.53 18.29
CA GLY A 250 -17.54 -1.14 17.92
C GLY A 250 -16.40 -0.86 18.90
N THR A 251 -15.29 -1.56 18.69
CA THR A 251 -14.05 -1.33 19.44
C THR A 251 -13.30 -0.13 18.89
N SER A 252 -12.78 0.68 19.81
CA SER A 252 -11.95 1.84 19.55
C SER A 252 -10.82 1.89 20.58
N HIS A 253 -9.91 2.85 20.45
CA HIS A 253 -8.83 2.99 21.40
C HIS A 253 -8.29 4.41 21.46
N PHE A 254 -7.65 4.72 22.58
CA PHE A 254 -6.72 5.83 22.67
C PHE A 254 -5.30 5.30 22.54
N ASP A 255 -4.50 6.04 21.76
CA ASP A 255 -3.05 5.91 21.80
C ASP A 255 -2.43 7.17 22.41
N TRP A 256 -1.32 7.03 23.13
CA TRP A 256 -0.49 8.18 23.49
C TRP A 256 0.99 7.92 23.23
N LEU A 257 1.72 8.99 22.94
CA LEU A 257 3.12 8.97 22.57
C LEU A 257 3.89 9.98 23.43
N PRO A 258 4.49 9.54 24.56
CA PRO A 258 5.20 10.42 25.49
C PRO A 258 6.32 11.25 24.84
N GLY A 259 7.02 10.68 23.85
CA GLY A 259 8.08 11.34 23.06
C GLY A 259 7.59 12.07 21.80
N GLY A 260 6.29 12.26 21.63
CA GLY A 260 5.70 12.79 20.40
C GLY A 260 5.72 11.79 19.24
N VAL A 261 5.75 12.27 17.99
CA VAL A 261 5.56 11.42 16.79
C VAL A 261 6.59 10.28 16.66
N GLY A 262 7.78 10.41 17.25
CA GLY A 262 8.81 9.37 17.28
C GLY A 262 8.87 8.56 18.59
N GLY A 263 7.98 8.83 19.54
CA GLY A 263 7.94 8.12 20.83
C GLY A 263 7.31 6.73 20.72
N LYS A 264 7.63 5.85 21.67
CA LYS A 264 6.99 4.53 21.80
C LYS A 264 5.50 4.73 22.11
N GLN A 265 4.64 4.20 21.25
CA GLN A 265 3.19 4.24 21.42
C GLN A 265 2.75 3.36 22.59
N GLN A 266 1.76 3.84 23.33
CA GLN A 266 1.01 3.10 24.34
C GLN A 266 -0.48 3.19 24.01
N ARG A 267 -1.27 2.19 24.43
CA ARG A 267 -2.67 2.01 24.01
C ARG A 267 -3.58 1.66 25.18
N THR A 268 -4.83 2.12 25.10
CA THR A 268 -5.95 1.56 25.87
C THR A 268 -7.18 1.46 24.99
N ASP A 269 -7.77 0.27 24.92
CA ASP A 269 -8.97 -0.02 24.15
C ASP A 269 -10.24 0.29 24.95
N PHE A 270 -11.31 0.63 24.23
CA PHE A 270 -12.66 0.79 24.78
C PHE A 270 -13.70 0.37 23.73
N THR A 271 -14.95 0.23 24.14
CA THR A 271 -16.05 -0.16 23.25
C THR A 271 -17.17 0.88 23.30
N LEU A 272 -17.69 1.24 22.13
CA LEU A 272 -18.86 2.07 21.94
C LEU A 272 -20.10 1.20 21.81
N LYS A 273 -21.18 1.55 22.52
CA LYS A 273 -22.49 0.89 22.36
C LYS A 273 -23.14 1.30 21.04
N GLY A 274 -22.85 2.52 20.60
CA GLY A 274 -23.35 3.12 19.37
C GLY A 274 -24.85 3.41 19.37
N GLY A 275 -25.31 3.99 18.26
CA GLY A 275 -26.70 4.44 18.09
C GLY A 275 -26.84 5.93 18.37
N ASP A 276 -27.30 6.29 19.57
CA ASP A 276 -27.42 7.69 19.99
C ASP A 276 -26.23 8.14 20.85
N TRP A 277 -26.25 9.37 21.35
CA TRP A 277 -25.21 9.94 22.20
C TRP A 277 -24.91 9.08 23.43
N GLU A 278 -23.64 8.76 23.62
CA GLU A 278 -23.12 8.11 24.82
C GLU A 278 -21.94 8.90 25.41
N GLU A 279 -21.84 8.88 26.73
CA GLU A 279 -20.67 9.41 27.45
C GLU A 279 -19.73 8.27 27.82
N ILE A 280 -18.47 8.44 27.46
CA ILE A 280 -17.42 7.45 27.65
C ILE A 280 -16.37 8.01 28.60
N THR A 281 -15.85 7.15 29.48
CA THR A 281 -14.70 7.43 30.33
C THR A 281 -13.66 6.33 30.10
N VAL A 282 -12.45 6.72 29.72
CA VAL A 282 -11.32 5.82 29.47
C VAL A 282 -10.15 6.22 30.36
N GLU A 283 -9.55 5.25 31.03
CA GLU A 283 -8.33 5.47 31.82
C GLU A 283 -7.10 5.27 30.93
N LEU A 284 -6.21 6.25 30.91
CA LEU A 284 -4.91 6.19 30.27
C LEU A 284 -3.85 6.02 31.38
N PRO A 285 -3.34 4.79 31.61
CA PRO A 285 -2.41 4.48 32.69
C PRO A 285 -0.98 4.96 32.38
N ALA A 286 -0.82 6.23 32.02
CA ALA A 286 0.49 6.80 31.73
C ALA A 286 1.30 6.98 33.02
N GLU A 287 2.60 6.66 32.96
CA GLU A 287 3.54 6.85 34.08
C GLU A 287 4.23 8.23 34.03
N GLY A 288 4.16 8.91 32.89
CA GLY A 288 4.81 10.19 32.63
C GLY A 288 3.98 11.06 31.68
N PRO A 289 4.59 12.02 30.96
CA PRO A 289 3.84 12.91 30.09
C PRO A 289 3.16 12.15 28.95
N LEU A 290 1.92 12.52 28.61
CA LEU A 290 1.20 11.90 27.50
C LEU A 290 1.80 12.24 26.13
N GLY A 291 2.42 13.42 26.01
CA GLY A 291 2.97 13.91 24.74
C GLY A 291 1.88 14.20 23.71
N ILE A 292 1.59 13.24 22.83
CA ILE A 292 0.47 13.32 21.86
C ILE A 292 -0.55 12.24 22.22
N VAL A 293 -1.82 12.61 22.37
CA VAL A 293 -2.95 11.68 22.49
C VAL A 293 -3.62 11.55 21.12
N ARG A 294 -4.06 10.34 20.77
CA ARG A 294 -4.83 10.03 19.57
C ARG A 294 -6.08 9.25 19.94
N LEU A 295 -7.24 9.76 19.53
CA LEU A 295 -8.52 9.07 19.64
C LEU A 295 -8.84 8.41 18.29
N TYR A 296 -8.78 7.08 18.24
CA TYR A 296 -9.16 6.30 17.07
C TYR A 296 -10.64 5.93 17.13
N LEU A 297 -11.33 6.07 16.00
CA LEU A 297 -12.78 5.90 15.87
C LEU A 297 -13.10 4.63 15.09
N PRO A 298 -14.26 3.98 15.33
CA PRO A 298 -14.61 2.77 14.58
C PRO A 298 -14.82 3.13 13.10
N MET A 299 -14.40 2.23 12.20
CA MET A 299 -14.62 2.40 10.77
C MET A 299 -16.13 2.40 10.47
N GLN A 300 -16.60 3.46 9.82
CA GLN A 300 -18.00 3.60 9.43
C GLN A 300 -18.18 4.61 8.29
N GLU A 301 -19.25 4.42 7.51
CA GLU A 301 -19.66 5.36 6.46
C GLU A 301 -20.40 6.57 7.03
N GLN A 302 -21.18 6.36 8.09
CA GLN A 302 -21.92 7.44 8.73
C GLN A 302 -20.97 8.33 9.53
N PRO A 303 -21.22 9.65 9.61
CA PRO A 303 -20.40 10.54 10.41
C PRO A 303 -20.36 10.15 11.89
N VAL A 304 -19.19 10.28 12.52
CA VAL A 304 -19.10 10.38 13.99
C VAL A 304 -19.38 11.82 14.38
N GLU A 305 -20.12 12.03 15.47
CA GLU A 305 -20.29 13.34 16.10
C GLU A 305 -19.72 13.31 17.52
N ILE A 306 -18.97 14.34 17.90
CA ILE A 306 -18.41 14.52 19.25
C ILE A 306 -18.84 15.89 19.76
N ASP A 307 -19.41 15.92 20.95
CA ASP A 307 -19.87 17.13 21.63
C ASP A 307 -18.69 17.79 22.39
N TRP A 308 -18.06 17.02 23.28
CA TRP A 308 -16.90 17.48 24.02
C TRP A 308 -15.92 16.34 24.33
N ILE A 309 -14.65 16.71 24.56
CA ILE A 309 -13.59 15.83 25.04
C ILE A 309 -12.88 16.52 26.21
N GLU A 310 -12.59 15.77 27.27
CA GLU A 310 -11.89 16.23 28.47
C GLU A 310 -10.76 15.27 28.83
N LEU A 311 -9.57 15.82 29.05
CA LEU A 311 -8.42 15.09 29.61
C LEU A 311 -8.12 15.64 31.01
N ALA A 312 -8.09 14.76 32.01
CA ALA A 312 -7.80 15.12 33.40
C ALA A 312 -6.75 14.17 33.98
N SER A 313 -5.55 14.68 34.25
CA SER A 313 -4.45 13.92 34.86
C SER A 313 -4.44 14.05 36.37
N LYS A 314 -4.25 12.95 37.09
CA LYS A 314 -4.15 12.98 38.56
C LYS A 314 -2.94 13.79 39.05
N ASN A 315 -1.83 13.75 38.30
CA ASN A 315 -0.56 14.37 38.66
C ASN A 315 -0.20 15.58 37.75
N GLY A 316 -1.15 16.06 36.93
CA GLY A 316 -0.92 17.08 35.91
C GLY A 316 -1.70 18.39 36.12
N SER A 317 -1.65 19.27 35.11
CA SER A 317 -2.36 20.56 35.08
C SER A 317 -3.89 20.42 35.16
N LYS A 318 -4.62 21.55 35.34
CA LYS A 318 -6.09 21.62 35.28
C LYS A 318 -6.66 20.78 34.12
N PRO A 319 -7.86 20.17 34.27
CA PRO A 319 -8.52 19.45 33.19
C PRO A 319 -8.57 20.29 31.91
N THR A 320 -8.25 19.67 30.78
CA THR A 320 -8.38 20.30 29.47
C THR A 320 -9.65 19.79 28.83
N ARG A 321 -10.67 20.63 28.78
CA ARG A 321 -11.95 20.34 28.13
C ARG A 321 -12.07 21.16 26.85
N THR A 322 -12.39 20.48 25.76
CA THR A 322 -12.73 21.06 24.47
C THR A 322 -14.18 20.71 24.16
N GLY A 323 -15.06 21.71 24.06
CA GLY A 323 -16.42 21.55 23.54
C GLY A 323 -16.49 22.17 22.16
N PHE A 324 -17.13 21.51 21.20
CA PHE A 324 -17.07 21.88 19.79
C PHE A 324 -18.23 22.80 19.36
#